data_AF-A0A6G7RUY8-F1
#
_entry.id   AF-A0A6G7RUY8-F1
#
_cell.length_a   1.000
_cell.length_b   1.000
_cell.length_c   1.000
_cell.angle_alpha   90.00
_cell.angle_beta   90.00
_cell.angle_gamma   90.00
#
_symmetry.space_group_name_H-M   'P 1'
#
loop_
_entity.id
_entity.type
_entity.pdbx_description
1 polymer ?
#
loop_
_entity_poly.entity_id
_entity_poly.type
_entity_poly.pdbx_seq_one_letter_code
_entity_poly.pdbx_strand_id
1 'polypeptide(L)'
;MTYQGVLTKMQTEFLDPIAYYLVFKNDFIHVNQLLDKTIQIECIGYECLNCHLNKPIYRQGFCQSCFFEIPQAADWIMKPELSQAHLDIEDRDLEYEKKVQLQPHIVYLANSSNVKVGVTRKTQVPTRWIDQGAHEAIEIVEVPNRYLAGITEVALKDYVGDKTNWRTMLKNDIKDENLVEWRDKLKQYIPDEAKPYFIENNNETEIHFPVLQYPEKLKSLNFKKTPIYKGVLKGIKGQYLIFEDNTVCNIRSNEGTVVKIDVL
;
A
#
# COMPACT_ATOMS: atom_id res chain seq x y z
N MET A 1 2.56 23.73 15.26
CA MET A 1 3.20 22.50 15.79
C MET A 1 4.21 22.01 14.78
N THR A 2 5.38 21.53 15.19
CA THR A 2 6.47 21.14 14.27
C THR A 2 6.89 19.70 14.55
N TYR A 3 6.98 18.89 13.50
CA TYR A 3 7.41 17.49 13.56
C TYR A 3 8.57 17.27 12.59
N GLN A 4 9.45 16.33 12.89
CA GLN A 4 10.55 15.97 12.01
C GLN A 4 10.80 14.47 12.04
N GLY A 5 11.02 13.87 10.88
CA GLY A 5 11.41 12.47 10.80
C GLY A 5 11.49 11.94 9.37
N VAL A 6 11.84 10.67 9.27
CA VAL A 6 11.90 9.96 8.00
C VAL A 6 10.49 9.52 7.61
N LEU A 7 10.07 9.83 6.40
CA LEU A 7 8.83 9.30 5.86
C LEU A 7 8.93 7.78 5.73
N THR A 8 7.94 7.11 6.31
CA THR A 8 7.64 5.70 6.13
C THR A 8 6.16 5.59 5.78
N LYS A 9 5.73 4.43 5.26
CA LYS A 9 4.31 4.09 5.12
C LYS A 9 3.49 4.58 6.32
N MET A 10 2.42 5.32 6.06
CA MET A 10 1.48 5.70 7.13
C MET A 10 0.88 4.44 7.74
N GLN A 11 0.92 4.34 9.06
CA GLN A 11 0.17 3.32 9.79
C GLN A 11 -1.32 3.67 9.73
N THR A 12 -2.17 2.65 9.70
CA THR A 12 -3.60 2.82 9.55
C THR A 12 -4.34 1.98 10.57
N GLU A 13 -5.43 2.55 11.09
CA GLU A 13 -6.40 1.87 11.92
C GLU A 13 -7.74 1.81 11.18
N PHE A 14 -8.40 0.65 11.24
CA PHE A 14 -9.66 0.41 10.56
C PHE A 14 -10.83 1.01 11.34
N LEU A 15 -10.95 2.34 11.25
CA LEU A 15 -12.06 3.15 11.76
C LEU A 15 -12.90 3.66 10.59
N ASP A 16 -14.04 4.30 10.89
CA ASP A 16 -14.89 4.93 9.89
C ASP A 16 -15.01 6.45 10.14
N PRO A 17 -14.34 7.31 9.36
CA PRO A 17 -13.39 6.98 8.28
C PRO A 17 -12.04 6.46 8.81
N ILE A 18 -11.23 5.85 7.95
CA ILE A 18 -9.90 5.32 8.30
C ILE A 18 -9.04 6.36 9.02
N ALA A 19 -8.39 5.96 10.12
CA ALA A 19 -7.40 6.78 10.79
C ALA A 19 -5.98 6.51 10.26
N TYR A 20 -5.25 7.59 10.02
CA TYR A 20 -3.90 7.58 9.46
C TYR A 20 -2.90 8.19 10.43
N TYR A 21 -1.74 7.53 10.55
CA TYR A 21 -0.66 7.96 11.42
C TYR A 21 0.66 8.01 10.67
N LEU A 22 1.34 9.15 10.73
CA LEU A 22 2.76 9.24 10.41
C LEU A 22 3.55 9.01 11.70
N VAL A 23 4.31 7.93 11.75
CA VAL A 23 5.11 7.56 12.93
C VAL A 23 6.58 7.85 12.63
N PHE A 24 7.16 8.75 13.40
CA PHE A 24 8.59 9.05 13.41
C PHE A 24 9.26 8.38 14.60
N LYS A 25 10.60 8.52 14.69
CA LYS A 25 11.39 7.89 15.75
C LYS A 25 10.97 8.33 17.16
N ASN A 26 10.68 9.62 17.34
CA ASN A 26 10.41 10.22 18.64
C ASN A 26 9.00 10.84 18.74
N ASP A 27 8.24 10.84 17.65
CA ASP A 27 6.95 11.53 17.54
C ASP A 27 6.02 10.74 16.62
N PHE A 28 4.72 11.03 16.71
CA PHE A 28 3.76 10.60 15.71
C PHE A 28 2.74 11.70 15.46
N ILE A 29 2.12 11.65 14.29
CA ILE A 29 1.07 12.57 13.87
C ILE A 29 -0.17 11.75 13.55
N HIS A 30 -1.27 12.01 14.25
CA HIS A 30 -2.59 11.59 13.79
C HIS A 30 -3.01 12.49 12.63
N VAL A 31 -2.80 12.04 11.39
CA VAL A 31 -2.88 12.87 10.18
C VAL A 31 -4.31 13.36 9.94
N ASN A 32 -5.33 12.61 10.35
CA ASN A 32 -6.74 13.04 10.25
C ASN A 32 -7.00 14.37 11.00
N GLN A 33 -6.28 14.66 12.09
CA GLN A 33 -6.41 15.93 12.82
C GLN A 33 -5.82 17.13 12.07
N LEU A 34 -5.15 16.88 10.94
CA LEU A 34 -4.57 17.92 10.08
C LEU A 34 -5.49 18.30 8.92
N LEU A 35 -6.63 17.61 8.75
CA LEU A 35 -7.62 17.97 7.74
C LEU A 35 -8.11 19.41 7.94
N ASP A 36 -8.29 20.13 6.82
CA ASP A 36 -8.59 21.56 6.72
C ASP A 36 -7.56 22.50 7.36
N LYS A 37 -6.40 21.99 7.79
CA LYS A 37 -5.29 22.83 8.27
C LYS A 37 -4.29 23.08 7.16
N THR A 38 -3.61 24.22 7.27
CA THR A 38 -2.46 24.51 6.42
C THR A 38 -1.24 23.79 6.99
N ILE A 39 -0.62 22.94 6.17
CA ILE A 39 0.62 22.26 6.52
C ILE A 39 1.73 22.65 5.54
N GLN A 40 2.94 22.80 6.07
CA GLN A 40 4.15 22.94 5.30
C GLN A 40 4.99 21.68 5.47
N ILE A 41 5.41 21.08 4.35
CA ILE A 41 6.30 19.92 4.31
C ILE A 41 7.58 20.34 3.61
N GLU A 42 8.70 20.24 4.32
CA GLU A 42 10.04 20.54 3.83
C GLU A 42 10.88 19.26 3.82
N CYS A 43 11.44 18.91 2.66
CA CYS A 43 12.43 17.86 2.50
C CYS A 43 13.81 18.39 2.94
N ILE A 44 14.30 17.92 4.08
CA ILE A 44 15.56 18.35 4.69
C ILE A 44 16.70 17.34 4.52
N GLY A 45 16.43 16.18 3.92
CA GLY A 45 17.45 15.16 3.69
C GLY A 45 16.87 13.81 3.32
N TYR A 46 17.71 12.78 3.42
CA TYR A 46 17.34 11.39 3.14
C TYR A 46 17.95 10.46 4.19
N GLU A 47 17.27 9.37 4.49
CA GLU A 47 17.74 8.31 5.39
C GLU A 47 17.30 6.96 4.84
N CYS A 48 18.26 6.07 4.57
CA CYS A 48 17.93 4.71 4.14
C CYS A 48 17.21 3.97 5.27
N LEU A 49 16.04 3.39 4.99
CA LEU A 49 15.23 2.67 5.97
C LEU A 49 15.87 1.38 6.49
N ASN A 50 16.94 0.89 5.87
CA ASN A 50 17.68 -0.29 6.32
C ASN A 50 18.95 0.06 7.11
N CYS A 51 19.87 0.85 6.52
CA CYS A 51 21.15 1.15 7.17
C CYS A 51 21.17 2.45 7.97
N HIS A 52 20.07 3.24 7.95
CA HIS A 52 19.93 4.51 8.67
C HIS A 52 20.99 5.58 8.35
N LEU A 53 21.73 5.39 7.24
CA LEU A 53 22.70 6.37 6.77
C LEU A 53 22.03 7.41 5.88
N ASN A 54 22.56 8.64 5.94
CA ASN A 54 22.19 9.71 5.02
C ASN A 54 22.75 9.40 3.62
N LYS A 55 21.91 8.77 2.80
CA LYS A 55 22.22 8.35 1.43
C LYS A 55 21.03 8.65 0.52
N PRO A 56 21.25 8.96 -0.76
CA PRO A 56 20.16 9.05 -1.73
C PRO A 56 19.33 7.77 -1.75
N ILE A 57 18.01 7.92 -1.71
CA ILE A 57 17.07 6.80 -1.82
C ILE A 57 16.97 6.36 -3.28
N TYR A 58 17.18 5.07 -3.51
CA TYR A 58 17.03 4.44 -4.81
C TYR A 58 15.58 4.01 -5.05
N ARG A 59 15.04 3.14 -4.18
CA ARG A 59 13.67 2.61 -4.30
C ARG A 59 13.20 2.04 -2.95
N GLN A 60 11.87 2.08 -2.69
CA GLN A 60 11.24 1.51 -1.48
C GLN A 60 11.85 2.01 -0.16
N GLY A 61 12.34 3.26 -0.12
CA GLY A 61 13.03 3.79 1.06
C GLY A 61 14.45 3.26 1.29
N PHE A 62 15.00 2.48 0.38
CA PHE A 62 16.35 1.93 0.49
C PHE A 62 17.35 2.66 -0.42
N CYS A 63 18.58 2.81 0.04
CA CYS A 63 19.71 3.18 -0.80
C CYS A 63 20.06 2.02 -1.76
N GLN A 64 20.86 2.31 -2.78
CA GLN A 64 21.14 1.35 -3.84
C GLN A 64 21.72 0.02 -3.33
N SER A 65 22.74 0.05 -2.45
CA SER A 65 23.35 -1.19 -1.92
C SER A 65 22.33 -2.03 -1.15
N CYS A 66 21.62 -1.42 -0.21
CA CYS A 66 20.62 -2.12 0.59
C CYS A 66 19.49 -2.70 -0.28
N PHE A 67 19.04 -2.00 -1.32
CA PHE A 67 17.98 -2.50 -2.20
C PHE A 67 18.34 -3.83 -2.88
N PHE A 68 19.61 -4.01 -3.28
CA PHE A 68 20.06 -5.24 -3.94
C PHE A 68 20.46 -6.35 -2.96
N GLU A 69 20.78 -6.01 -1.71
CA GLU A 69 21.28 -6.97 -0.71
C GLU A 69 20.18 -7.56 0.18
N ILE A 70 19.18 -6.75 0.60
CA ILE A 70 18.27 -7.17 1.66
C ILE A 70 17.09 -8.02 1.13
N PRO A 71 16.62 -9.02 1.88
CA PRO A 71 15.49 -9.86 1.46
C PRO A 71 14.15 -9.11 1.40
N GLN A 72 14.00 -7.99 2.13
CA GLN A 72 12.80 -7.12 2.11
C GLN A 72 12.56 -6.46 0.74
N ALA A 73 13.59 -6.38 -0.10
CA ALA A 73 13.55 -5.74 -1.42
C ALA A 73 13.70 -6.75 -2.57
N ALA A 74 13.63 -8.05 -2.27
CA ALA A 74 13.76 -9.13 -3.24
C ALA A 74 12.57 -9.19 -4.21
N ASP A 75 12.76 -9.81 -5.37
CA ASP A 75 11.77 -9.78 -6.46
C ASP A 75 10.45 -10.48 -6.08
N TRP A 76 10.51 -11.51 -5.25
CA TRP A 76 9.34 -12.24 -4.75
C TRP A 76 8.39 -11.38 -3.91
N ILE A 77 8.84 -10.21 -3.43
CA ILE A 77 8.00 -9.21 -2.75
C ILE A 77 6.97 -8.62 -3.72
N MET A 78 7.36 -8.38 -4.98
CA MET A 78 6.48 -7.85 -6.02
C MET A 78 5.85 -8.95 -6.87
N LYS A 79 6.48 -10.13 -6.94
CA LYS A 79 6.07 -11.29 -7.73
C LYS A 79 5.92 -12.51 -6.81
N PRO A 80 4.80 -12.65 -6.08
CA PRO A 80 4.63 -13.70 -5.08
C PRO A 80 4.85 -15.12 -5.63
N GLU A 81 4.62 -15.33 -6.93
CA GLU A 81 4.84 -16.59 -7.65
C GLU A 81 6.31 -17.03 -7.73
N LEU A 82 7.26 -16.12 -7.52
CA LEU A 82 8.70 -16.43 -7.47
C LEU A 82 9.17 -16.87 -6.07
N SER A 83 8.26 -16.98 -5.09
CA SER A 83 8.56 -17.45 -3.74
C SER A 83 9.01 -18.91 -3.75
N GLN A 84 10.25 -19.20 -3.34
CA GLN A 84 10.81 -20.57 -3.31
C GLN A 84 11.14 -21.10 -1.91
N ALA A 85 10.88 -20.33 -0.83
CA ALA A 85 11.22 -20.75 0.53
C ALA A 85 10.54 -22.06 1.00
N HIS A 86 9.41 -22.42 0.38
CA HIS A 86 8.70 -23.68 0.65
C HIS A 86 9.43 -24.93 0.10
N LEU A 87 10.45 -24.72 -0.74
CA LEU A 87 11.34 -25.74 -1.29
C LEU A 87 12.72 -25.73 -0.63
N ASP A 88 12.90 -24.95 0.44
CA ASP A 88 14.20 -24.72 1.10
C ASP A 88 15.28 -24.11 0.17
N ILE A 89 14.87 -23.40 -0.88
CA ILE A 89 15.77 -22.69 -1.80
C ILE A 89 15.87 -21.22 -1.38
N GLU A 90 17.11 -20.78 -1.12
CA GLU A 90 17.44 -19.39 -0.76
C GLU A 90 17.47 -18.45 -1.96
N ASP A 91 16.90 -17.25 -1.82
CA ASP A 91 17.14 -16.12 -2.74
C ASP A 91 18.21 -15.15 -2.16
N ARG A 92 17.97 -14.59 -0.97
CA ARG A 92 18.89 -13.68 -0.27
C ARG A 92 19.11 -14.03 1.20
N ASP A 93 18.09 -14.51 1.90
CA ASP A 93 18.16 -14.94 3.31
C ASP A 93 17.03 -15.93 3.59
N LEU A 94 17.35 -17.22 3.59
CA LEU A 94 16.34 -18.27 3.69
C LEU A 94 15.55 -18.23 5.01
N GLU A 95 16.18 -17.88 6.12
CA GLU A 95 15.52 -17.84 7.42
C GLU A 95 14.49 -16.71 7.47
N TYR A 96 14.86 -15.53 6.98
CA TYR A 96 13.92 -14.43 6.82
C TYR A 96 12.80 -14.76 5.84
N GLU A 97 13.15 -15.36 4.70
CA GLU A 97 12.20 -15.73 3.65
C GLU A 97 11.18 -16.74 4.14
N LYS A 98 11.60 -17.80 4.84
CA LYS A 98 10.70 -18.77 5.47
C LYS A 98 9.73 -18.09 6.42
N LYS A 99 10.25 -17.22 7.31
CA LYS A 99 9.43 -16.47 8.26
C LYS A 99 8.35 -15.63 7.56
N VAL A 100 8.65 -15.03 6.41
CA VAL A 100 7.73 -14.13 5.70
C VAL A 100 6.82 -14.86 4.71
N GLN A 101 7.33 -15.88 4.03
CA GLN A 101 6.65 -16.59 2.95
C GLN A 101 5.82 -17.77 3.45
N LEU A 102 6.25 -18.48 4.50
CA LEU A 102 5.59 -19.68 5.05
C LEU A 102 4.66 -19.32 6.20
N GLN A 103 3.65 -18.50 5.89
CA GLN A 103 2.60 -18.11 6.80
C GLN A 103 1.30 -17.86 6.02
N PRO A 104 0.13 -17.76 6.68
CA PRO A 104 -1.13 -17.53 5.99
C PRO A 104 -1.12 -16.28 5.11
N HIS A 105 -1.49 -16.47 3.85
CA HIS A 105 -1.66 -15.42 2.84
C HIS A 105 -3.07 -15.42 2.30
N ILE A 106 -3.57 -14.21 2.02
CA ILE A 106 -4.87 -13.96 1.45
C ILE A 106 -4.69 -13.51 0.01
N VAL A 107 -5.37 -14.20 -0.90
CA VAL A 107 -5.71 -13.67 -2.22
C VAL A 107 -7.06 -12.97 -2.06
N TYR A 108 -7.17 -11.74 -2.55
CA TYR A 108 -8.37 -10.91 -2.43
C TYR A 108 -8.70 -10.21 -3.74
N LEU A 109 -9.95 -9.80 -3.88
CA LEU A 109 -10.37 -8.79 -4.83
C LEU A 109 -10.46 -7.44 -4.11
N ALA A 110 -10.09 -6.37 -4.80
CA ALA A 110 -10.22 -5.01 -4.29
C ALA A 110 -10.63 -4.09 -5.43
N ASN A 111 -11.52 -3.14 -5.13
CA ASN A 111 -11.90 -2.10 -6.06
C ASN A 111 -11.44 -0.73 -5.54
N SER A 112 -10.49 -0.14 -6.26
CA SER A 112 -10.02 1.24 -6.00
C SER A 112 -10.41 2.20 -7.14
N SER A 113 -10.84 1.65 -8.27
CA SER A 113 -11.17 2.31 -9.54
C SER A 113 -11.75 1.29 -10.53
N ASN A 114 -11.29 0.04 -10.39
CA ASN A 114 -11.73 -1.15 -11.08
C ASN A 114 -11.42 -2.34 -10.17
N VAL A 115 -12.14 -3.45 -10.35
CA VAL A 115 -11.82 -4.72 -9.68
C VAL A 115 -10.44 -5.22 -10.14
N LYS A 116 -9.64 -5.64 -9.17
CA LYS A 116 -8.34 -6.29 -9.36
C LYS A 116 -8.14 -7.39 -8.33
N VAL A 117 -7.24 -8.31 -8.63
CA VAL A 117 -6.76 -9.32 -7.69
C VAL A 117 -5.46 -8.86 -7.03
N GLY A 118 -5.26 -9.23 -5.76
CA GLY A 118 -4.02 -8.97 -5.05
C GLY A 118 -3.70 -10.03 -4.00
N VAL A 119 -2.42 -10.07 -3.60
CA VAL A 119 -1.93 -10.93 -2.51
C VAL A 119 -1.46 -10.11 -1.32
N THR A 120 -1.73 -10.62 -0.12
CA THR A 120 -1.21 -10.07 1.14
C THR A 120 -1.03 -11.15 2.19
N ARG A 121 -0.26 -10.87 3.24
CA ARG A 121 -0.28 -11.69 4.46
C ARG A 121 -1.62 -11.49 5.19
N LYS A 122 -2.14 -12.52 5.84
CA LYS A 122 -3.38 -12.41 6.63
C LYS A 122 -3.29 -11.31 7.69
N THR A 123 -2.13 -11.15 8.33
CA THR A 123 -1.84 -10.09 9.32
C THR A 123 -1.83 -8.66 8.74
N GLN A 124 -2.00 -8.49 7.44
CA GLN A 124 -2.06 -7.19 6.76
C GLN A 124 -3.46 -6.88 6.21
N VAL A 125 -4.46 -7.73 6.46
CA VAL A 125 -5.86 -7.42 6.18
C VAL A 125 -6.45 -6.66 7.38
N PRO A 126 -7.17 -5.53 7.19
CA PRO A 126 -7.47 -4.84 5.93
C PRO A 126 -6.45 -3.77 5.52
N THR A 127 -5.37 -3.57 6.28
CA THR A 127 -4.33 -2.55 6.02
C THR A 127 -3.85 -2.49 4.56
N ARG A 128 -3.73 -3.64 3.88
CA ARG A 128 -3.30 -3.69 2.48
C ARG A 128 -4.32 -3.07 1.53
N TRP A 129 -5.62 -3.25 1.79
CA TRP A 129 -6.69 -2.67 0.98
C TRP A 129 -6.76 -1.15 1.17
N ILE A 130 -6.62 -0.72 2.42
CA ILE A 130 -6.49 0.70 2.79
C ILE A 130 -5.29 1.31 2.07
N ASP A 131 -4.10 0.70 2.10
CA ASP A 131 -2.89 1.18 1.43
C ASP A 131 -3.08 1.41 -0.07
N GLN A 132 -3.96 0.60 -0.69
CA GLN A 132 -4.27 0.65 -2.11
C GLN A 132 -5.39 1.62 -2.45
N GLY A 133 -6.03 2.24 -1.46
CA GLY A 133 -7.16 3.14 -1.67
C GLY A 133 -8.42 2.44 -2.19
N ALA A 134 -8.58 1.15 -1.89
CA ALA A 134 -9.78 0.39 -2.23
C ALA A 134 -10.95 0.84 -1.36
N HIS A 135 -12.12 1.09 -1.95
CA HIS A 135 -13.35 1.42 -1.24
C HIS A 135 -14.15 0.17 -0.86
N GLU A 136 -13.86 -0.95 -1.51
CA GLU A 136 -14.42 -2.25 -1.22
C GLU A 136 -13.36 -3.33 -1.50
N ALA A 137 -13.38 -4.40 -0.72
CA ALA A 137 -12.53 -5.56 -0.90
C ALA A 137 -13.18 -6.83 -0.34
N ILE A 138 -12.80 -7.99 -0.88
CA ILE A 138 -13.25 -9.30 -0.41
C ILE A 138 -12.12 -10.32 -0.51
N GLU A 139 -12.00 -11.17 0.49
CA GLU A 139 -11.08 -12.31 0.47
C GLU A 139 -11.65 -13.43 -0.39
N ILE A 140 -10.81 -14.06 -1.21
CA ILE A 140 -11.22 -15.15 -2.10
C ILE A 140 -10.57 -16.49 -1.79
N VAL A 141 -9.31 -16.47 -1.31
CA VAL A 141 -8.55 -17.69 -0.98
C VAL A 141 -7.62 -17.40 0.19
N GLU A 142 -7.58 -18.29 1.19
CA GLU A 142 -6.60 -18.26 2.29
C GLU A 142 -5.67 -19.48 2.23
N VAL A 143 -4.43 -19.27 1.79
CA VAL A 143 -3.43 -20.33 1.61
C VAL A 143 -2.33 -20.29 2.70
N PRO A 144 -1.65 -21.42 2.98
CA PRO A 144 -0.65 -21.49 4.04
C PRO A 144 0.70 -20.84 3.70
N ASN A 145 0.94 -20.47 2.44
CA ASN A 145 2.19 -19.86 2.01
C ASN A 145 2.00 -18.89 0.84
N ARG A 146 3.02 -18.05 0.63
CA ARG A 146 3.03 -17.00 -0.38
C ARG A 146 3.00 -17.53 -1.82
N TYR A 147 3.68 -18.65 -2.09
CA TYR A 147 3.76 -19.22 -3.43
C TYR A 147 2.38 -19.61 -3.97
N LEU A 148 1.59 -20.34 -3.16
CA LEU A 148 0.21 -20.71 -3.52
C LEU A 148 -0.67 -19.48 -3.78
N ALA A 149 -0.45 -18.40 -3.02
CA ALA A 149 -1.18 -17.15 -3.24
C ALA A 149 -0.74 -16.50 -4.56
N GLY A 150 0.56 -16.58 -4.88
CA GLY A 150 1.14 -16.05 -6.11
C GLY A 150 0.64 -16.74 -7.37
N ILE A 151 0.66 -18.07 -7.42
CA ILE A 151 0.13 -18.80 -8.59
C ILE A 151 -1.37 -18.54 -8.78
N THR A 152 -2.11 -18.38 -7.69
CA THR A 152 -3.53 -18.01 -7.73
C THR A 152 -3.72 -16.59 -8.27
N GLU A 153 -2.93 -15.62 -7.78
CA GLU A 153 -2.96 -14.24 -8.27
C GLU A 153 -2.67 -14.16 -9.77
N VAL A 154 -1.64 -14.88 -10.24
CA VAL A 154 -1.27 -14.95 -11.66
C VAL A 154 -2.42 -15.53 -12.48
N ALA A 155 -3.02 -16.65 -12.05
CA ALA A 155 -4.13 -17.28 -12.76
C ALA A 155 -5.36 -16.36 -12.86
N LEU A 156 -5.61 -15.51 -11.87
CA LEU A 156 -6.79 -14.63 -11.83
C LEU A 156 -6.57 -13.28 -12.52
N LYS A 157 -5.32 -12.80 -12.64
CA LYS A 157 -4.98 -11.50 -13.24
C LYS A 157 -5.48 -11.34 -14.68
N ASP A 158 -5.54 -12.42 -15.45
CA ASP A 158 -5.99 -12.39 -16.85
C ASP A 158 -7.50 -12.11 -16.99
N TYR A 159 -8.26 -12.19 -15.90
CA TYR A 159 -9.72 -12.03 -15.89
C TYR A 159 -10.20 -10.73 -15.21
N VAL A 160 -9.29 -9.97 -14.59
CA VAL A 160 -9.57 -8.72 -13.87
C VAL A 160 -8.64 -7.60 -14.37
N GLY A 161 -8.82 -6.36 -13.89
CA GLY A 161 -7.94 -5.27 -14.31
C GLY A 161 -6.52 -5.40 -13.75
N ASP A 162 -5.49 -5.08 -14.57
CA ASP A 162 -4.06 -5.21 -14.22
C ASP A 162 -3.65 -4.33 -13.03
N LYS A 163 -3.80 -3.00 -13.16
CA LYS A 163 -3.30 -2.04 -12.17
C LYS A 163 -4.33 -0.97 -11.83
N THR A 164 -4.37 -0.62 -10.55
CA THR A 164 -5.10 0.55 -10.07
C THR A 164 -4.67 1.80 -10.83
N ASN A 165 -5.61 2.47 -11.48
CA ASN A 165 -5.38 3.81 -11.98
C ASN A 165 -5.45 4.78 -10.80
N TRP A 166 -4.30 5.04 -10.17
CA TRP A 166 -4.22 5.92 -9.00
C TRP A 166 -4.83 7.30 -9.25
N ARG A 167 -4.86 7.78 -10.50
CA ARG A 167 -5.48 9.06 -10.84
C ARG A 167 -7.00 8.98 -10.70
N THR A 168 -7.62 7.97 -11.29
CA THR A 168 -9.06 7.69 -11.15
C THR A 168 -9.45 7.47 -9.69
N MET A 169 -8.67 6.67 -8.96
CA MET A 169 -8.85 6.42 -7.53
C MET A 169 -8.87 7.70 -6.68
N LEU A 170 -7.91 8.61 -6.91
CA LEU A 170 -7.81 9.86 -6.14
C LEU A 170 -8.84 10.91 -6.56
N LYS A 171 -9.30 10.90 -7.81
CA LYS A 171 -10.43 11.73 -8.25
C LYS A 171 -11.78 11.24 -7.71
N ASN A 172 -11.80 10.06 -7.12
CA ASN A 172 -13.01 9.35 -6.70
C ASN A 172 -14.00 9.10 -7.85
N ASP A 173 -13.48 8.92 -9.06
CA ASP A 173 -14.24 8.49 -10.23
C ASP A 173 -14.33 6.96 -10.22
N ILE A 174 -15.06 6.44 -9.23
CA ILE A 174 -15.17 5.01 -8.94
C ILE A 174 -16.52 4.47 -9.38
N LYS A 175 -16.54 3.20 -9.77
CA LYS A 175 -17.76 2.44 -10.04
C LYS A 175 -17.88 1.36 -8.97
N ASP A 176 -19.07 1.28 -8.43
CA ASP A 176 -19.50 0.21 -7.53
C ASP A 176 -19.60 -1.11 -8.32
N GLU A 177 -19.05 -2.19 -7.77
CA GLU A 177 -19.00 -3.50 -8.42
C GLU A 177 -19.29 -4.60 -7.38
N ASN A 178 -20.09 -5.60 -7.75
CA ASN A 178 -20.36 -6.71 -6.84
C ASN A 178 -19.16 -7.67 -6.80
N LEU A 179 -18.32 -7.57 -5.78
CA LEU A 179 -17.14 -8.40 -5.63
C LEU A 179 -17.49 -9.86 -5.29
N VAL A 180 -18.67 -10.12 -4.71
CA VAL A 180 -19.18 -11.49 -4.53
C VAL A 180 -19.42 -12.17 -5.88
N GLU A 181 -20.07 -11.49 -6.82
CA GLU A 181 -20.26 -11.98 -8.19
C GLU A 181 -18.92 -12.20 -8.90
N TRP A 182 -17.98 -11.27 -8.74
CA TRP A 182 -16.63 -11.44 -9.29
C TRP A 182 -15.91 -12.65 -8.70
N ARG A 183 -15.95 -12.85 -7.38
CA ARG A 183 -15.37 -14.02 -6.72
C ARG A 183 -15.96 -15.32 -7.29
N ASP A 184 -17.28 -15.40 -7.40
CA ASP A 184 -17.97 -16.60 -7.85
C ASP A 184 -17.67 -16.91 -9.32
N LYS A 185 -17.58 -15.88 -10.17
CA LYS A 185 -17.12 -16.00 -11.56
C LYS A 185 -15.68 -16.52 -11.64
N LEU A 186 -14.80 -16.03 -10.77
CA LEU A 186 -13.37 -16.35 -10.77
C LEU A 186 -13.03 -17.71 -10.14
N LYS A 187 -13.93 -18.28 -9.33
CA LYS A 187 -13.76 -19.58 -8.66
C LYS A 187 -13.24 -20.68 -9.59
N GLN A 188 -13.72 -20.70 -10.84
CA GLN A 188 -13.35 -21.71 -11.84
C GLN A 188 -11.89 -21.63 -12.33
N TYR A 189 -11.24 -20.46 -12.17
CA TYR A 189 -9.87 -20.22 -12.64
C TYR A 189 -8.82 -20.38 -11.53
N ILE A 190 -9.25 -20.72 -10.31
CA ILE A 190 -8.33 -20.99 -9.19
C ILE A 190 -7.57 -22.30 -9.49
N PRO A 191 -6.22 -22.32 -9.37
CA PRO A 191 -5.41 -23.53 -9.58
C PRO A 191 -5.82 -24.68 -8.65
N ASP A 192 -5.66 -25.93 -9.10
CA ASP A 192 -6.05 -27.13 -8.34
C ASP A 192 -5.41 -27.18 -6.94
N GLU A 193 -4.16 -26.72 -6.82
CA GLU A 193 -3.42 -26.66 -5.57
C GLU A 193 -4.02 -25.67 -4.57
N ALA A 194 -4.72 -24.64 -5.05
CA ALA A 194 -5.33 -23.58 -4.26
C ALA A 194 -6.85 -23.75 -4.06
N LYS A 195 -7.52 -24.58 -4.88
CA LYS A 195 -8.98 -24.83 -4.80
C LYS A 195 -9.49 -25.22 -3.40
N PRO A 196 -8.81 -26.09 -2.62
CA PRO A 196 -9.27 -26.45 -1.28
C PRO A 196 -9.31 -25.28 -0.28
N TYR A 197 -8.64 -24.18 -0.61
CA TYR A 197 -8.49 -23.00 0.24
C TYR A 197 -9.45 -21.85 -0.14
N PHE A 198 -10.37 -22.09 -1.08
CA PHE A 198 -11.35 -21.10 -1.51
C PHE A 198 -12.33 -20.74 -0.40
N ILE A 199 -12.66 -19.45 -0.28
CA ILE A 199 -13.56 -18.92 0.73
C ILE A 199 -14.96 -18.76 0.11
N GLU A 200 -15.88 -19.67 0.43
CA GLU A 200 -17.23 -19.67 -0.16
C GLU A 200 -18.15 -18.57 0.38
N ASN A 201 -18.05 -18.28 1.68
CA ASN A 201 -18.93 -17.35 2.37
C ASN A 201 -18.10 -16.23 2.97
N ASN A 202 -18.08 -15.10 2.28
CA ASN A 202 -17.53 -13.85 2.78
C ASN A 202 -18.33 -12.69 2.20
N ASN A 203 -18.37 -11.59 2.94
CA ASN A 203 -18.99 -10.35 2.51
C ASN A 203 -17.93 -9.34 2.15
N GLU A 204 -18.35 -8.33 1.39
CA GLU A 204 -17.51 -7.19 1.07
C GLU A 204 -17.19 -6.38 2.32
N THR A 205 -15.96 -5.90 2.38
CA THR A 205 -15.50 -4.93 3.35
C THR A 205 -15.50 -3.56 2.72
N GLU A 206 -16.43 -2.71 3.12
CA GLU A 206 -16.47 -1.30 2.75
C GLU A 206 -15.40 -0.51 3.51
N ILE A 207 -14.79 0.48 2.85
CA ILE A 207 -13.68 1.28 3.36
C ILE A 207 -13.91 2.76 3.03
N HIS A 208 -14.21 3.54 4.07
CA HIS A 208 -14.39 4.99 3.96
C HIS A 208 -13.10 5.75 4.29
N PHE A 209 -12.70 6.65 3.39
CA PHE A 209 -11.48 7.44 3.54
C PHE A 209 -11.78 8.86 4.02
N PRO A 210 -10.92 9.46 4.86
CA PRO A 210 -11.12 10.82 5.37
C PRO A 210 -10.74 11.84 4.29
N VAL A 211 -11.67 12.10 3.35
CA VAL A 211 -11.49 13.08 2.27
C VAL A 211 -12.65 14.07 2.28
N LEU A 212 -12.32 15.34 2.53
CA LEU A 212 -13.26 16.46 2.53
C LEU A 212 -13.50 17.02 1.12
N GLN A 213 -12.46 16.99 0.28
CA GLN A 213 -12.53 17.46 -1.10
C GLN A 213 -11.62 16.59 -1.98
N TYR A 214 -12.22 16.00 -3.02
CA TYR A 214 -11.48 15.29 -4.05
C TYR A 214 -10.93 16.27 -5.11
N PRO A 215 -9.72 16.02 -5.64
CA PRO A 215 -9.10 16.89 -6.62
C PRO A 215 -9.67 16.61 -8.03
N GLU A 216 -9.97 17.65 -8.80
CA GLU A 216 -10.47 17.54 -10.18
C GLU A 216 -9.35 17.22 -11.18
N LYS A 217 -8.18 17.78 -10.92
CA LYS A 217 -6.92 17.55 -11.64
C LYS A 217 -5.90 16.98 -10.66
N LEU A 218 -4.79 16.43 -11.13
CA LEU A 218 -3.80 15.85 -10.22
C LEU A 218 -2.41 16.39 -10.54
N LYS A 219 -1.77 16.98 -9.54
CA LYS A 219 -0.36 17.38 -9.57
C LYS A 219 0.39 16.55 -8.54
N SER A 220 1.28 15.68 -8.97
CA SER A 220 2.11 14.91 -8.02
C SER A 220 3.19 15.81 -7.44
N LEU A 221 3.25 15.90 -6.11
CA LEU A 221 4.37 16.55 -5.42
C LEU A 221 5.66 15.76 -5.65
N ASN A 222 6.75 16.47 -5.93
CA ASN A 222 8.07 15.90 -6.11
C ASN A 222 9.09 16.72 -5.30
N PHE A 223 9.54 16.17 -4.17
CA PHE A 223 10.45 16.86 -3.26
C PHE A 223 11.83 17.18 -3.87
N LYS A 224 12.25 16.49 -4.95
CA LYS A 224 13.50 16.84 -5.66
C LYS A 224 13.39 18.16 -6.43
N LYS A 225 12.19 18.52 -6.88
CA LYS A 225 11.93 19.76 -7.63
C LYS A 225 11.37 20.87 -6.74
N THR A 226 10.56 20.48 -5.75
CA THR A 226 9.86 21.39 -4.85
C THR A 226 10.14 20.91 -3.42
N PRO A 227 11.31 21.27 -2.86
CA PRO A 227 11.74 20.77 -1.56
C PRO A 227 10.87 21.29 -0.41
N ILE A 228 10.24 22.46 -0.56
CA ILE A 228 9.28 23.02 0.38
C ILE A 228 7.92 23.12 -0.33
N TYR A 229 6.90 22.54 0.27
CA TYR A 229 5.52 22.65 -0.18
C TYR A 229 4.63 23.09 0.98
N LYS A 230 3.69 24.00 0.72
CA LYS A 230 2.70 24.49 1.68
C LYS A 230 1.31 24.43 1.05
N GLY A 231 0.36 23.84 1.75
CA GLY A 231 -1.01 23.70 1.27
C GLY A 231 -1.99 23.30 2.37
N VAL A 232 -3.29 23.44 2.09
CA VAL A 232 -4.37 23.00 2.98
C VAL A 232 -4.65 21.53 2.72
N LEU A 233 -4.51 20.68 3.74
CA LEU A 233 -4.78 19.25 3.62
C LEU A 233 -6.29 19.01 3.55
N LYS A 234 -6.78 18.48 2.44
CA LYS A 234 -8.21 18.22 2.22
C LYS A 234 -8.59 16.75 2.32
N GLY A 235 -7.64 15.84 2.25
CA GLY A 235 -7.96 14.43 2.40
C GLY A 235 -6.77 13.50 2.46
N ILE A 236 -7.07 12.27 2.84
CA ILE A 236 -6.13 11.16 2.83
C ILE A 236 -6.85 9.97 2.21
N LYS A 237 -6.26 9.38 1.15
CA LYS A 237 -6.79 8.15 0.53
C LYS A 237 -5.63 7.28 0.06
N GLY A 238 -5.66 5.99 0.40
CA GLY A 238 -4.50 5.14 0.13
C GLY A 238 -3.31 5.58 0.99
N GLN A 239 -2.18 5.81 0.34
CA GLN A 239 -0.99 6.39 0.95
C GLN A 239 -0.71 7.81 0.38
N TYR A 240 -1.77 8.54 0.02
CA TYR A 240 -1.69 9.88 -0.53
C TYR A 240 -2.29 10.90 0.44
N LEU A 241 -1.57 12.01 0.63
CA LEU A 241 -2.13 13.26 1.10
C LEU A 241 -2.70 14.03 -0.09
N ILE A 242 -3.90 14.59 0.06
CA ILE A 242 -4.62 15.37 -0.95
C ILE A 242 -4.74 16.81 -0.46
N PHE A 243 -4.35 17.76 -1.30
CA PHE A 243 -4.38 19.19 -0.99
C PHE A 243 -5.38 19.96 -1.85
N GLU A 244 -5.84 21.09 -1.32
CA GLU A 244 -6.85 21.97 -1.93
C GLU A 244 -6.49 22.43 -3.36
N ASP A 245 -5.21 22.64 -3.65
CA ASP A 245 -4.72 23.14 -4.94
C ASP A 245 -4.56 22.05 -6.02
N ASN A 246 -5.16 20.87 -5.79
CA ASN A 246 -5.04 19.64 -6.58
C ASN A 246 -3.68 18.93 -6.51
N THR A 247 -2.80 19.36 -5.61
CA THR A 247 -1.55 18.64 -5.34
C THR A 247 -1.82 17.39 -4.52
N VAL A 248 -1.13 16.30 -4.85
CA VAL A 248 -1.15 15.06 -4.09
C VAL A 248 0.27 14.62 -3.75
N CYS A 249 0.48 14.16 -2.52
CA CYS A 249 1.77 13.67 -2.04
C CYS A 249 1.66 12.20 -1.66
N ASN A 250 2.28 11.32 -2.45
CA ASN A 250 2.36 9.89 -2.14
C ASN A 250 3.43 9.64 -1.09
N ILE A 251 3.06 9.24 0.12
CA ILE A 251 3.99 8.98 1.22
C ILE A 251 4.89 7.78 0.91
N ARG A 252 4.32 6.67 0.41
CA ARG A 252 5.06 5.45 0.02
C ARG A 252 6.17 5.72 -1.00
N SER A 253 5.92 6.57 -1.98
CA SER A 253 6.88 6.89 -3.04
C SER A 253 8.01 7.80 -2.55
N ASN A 254 7.82 8.45 -1.41
CA ASN A 254 8.79 9.31 -0.74
C ASN A 254 9.32 8.66 0.57
N GLU A 255 9.19 7.34 0.72
CA GLU A 255 9.83 6.62 1.82
C GLU A 255 11.34 6.89 1.83
N GLY A 256 11.90 7.09 3.02
CA GLY A 256 13.31 7.46 3.20
C GLY A 256 13.62 8.95 3.00
N THR A 257 12.64 9.80 2.65
CA THR A 257 12.81 11.26 2.69
C THR A 257 12.69 11.76 4.13
N VAL A 258 13.69 12.50 4.61
CA VAL A 258 13.62 13.18 5.90
C VAL A 258 12.87 14.49 5.70
N VAL A 259 11.77 14.66 6.43
CA VAL A 259 10.92 15.84 6.32
C VAL A 259 10.80 16.57 7.65
N LYS A 260 10.63 17.89 7.55
CA LYS A 260 10.06 18.74 8.60
C LYS A 260 8.63 19.10 8.20
N ILE A 261 7.69 18.91 9.12
CA ILE A 261 6.27 19.20 8.93
C ILE A 261 5.84 20.26 9.94
N ASP A 262 5.43 21.42 9.46
CA ASP A 262 4.88 22.51 10.26
C ASP A 262 3.36 22.60 10.04
N VAL A 263 2.58 22.51 11.12
CA VAL A 263 1.13 22.78 11.13
C VAL A 263 0.93 24.23 11.55
N LEU A 264 0.35 25.02 10.63
CA LEU A 264 0.20 26.48 10.71
C LEU A 264 -1.21 26.88 11.19
#